data_AF-A0A2T7URF5-F1
#
_entry.id   AF-A0A2T7URF5-F1
#
_cell.length_a   1.000
_cell.length_b   1.000
_cell.length_c   1.000
_cell.angle_alpha   90.00
_cell.angle_beta   90.00
_cell.angle_gamma   90.00
#
_symmetry.space_group_name_H-M   'P 1'
#
loop_
_entity.id
_entity.type
_entity.pdbx_description
1 polymer ?
#
loop_
_entity_poly.entity_id
_entity_poly.type
_entity_poly.pdbx_seq_one_letter_code
_entity_poly.pdbx_strand_id
1 'polypeptide(L)'
;MKSQTELDWIAKHNERVKLRTSFFNTVGIGLIGFGFLRPLAEGTISFWNEPLTEDPRQYADIIQQTADLIRAWEAAGMRVVPDDPDQGFLGMLVPDWLQFMPSWVYWIAAGLAFHAVAVYNLGNLRKEKKS
;
A
#
# COMPACT_ATOMS: atom_id res chain seq x y z
N MET A 1 48.65 -7.12 -3.96
CA MET A 1 47.97 -8.12 -3.12
C MET A 1 47.32 -7.36 -1.97
N LYS A 2 45.99 -7.42 -1.81
CA LYS A 2 45.34 -6.76 -0.65
C LYS A 2 45.71 -7.52 0.62
N SER A 3 45.91 -6.83 1.73
CA SER A 3 46.16 -7.51 3.01
C SER A 3 44.89 -8.23 3.50
N GLN A 4 45.02 -9.27 4.32
CA GLN A 4 43.87 -9.98 4.89
C GLN A 4 42.92 -9.01 5.62
N THR A 5 43.51 -8.08 6.38
CA THR A 5 42.77 -7.00 7.06
C THR A 5 41.95 -6.15 6.10
N GLU A 6 42.42 -5.95 4.86
CA GLU A 6 41.69 -5.20 3.84
C GLU A 6 40.45 -5.92 3.31
N LEU A 7 40.52 -7.24 3.17
CA LEU A 7 39.39 -8.06 2.76
C LEU A 7 38.34 -8.14 3.88
N ASP A 8 38.79 -8.31 5.13
CA ASP A 8 37.91 -8.44 6.29
C ASP A 8 37.03 -7.19 6.51
N TRP A 9 37.57 -5.97 6.33
CA TRP A 9 36.75 -4.76 6.49
C TRP A 9 35.74 -4.57 5.35
N ILE A 10 36.07 -4.99 4.12
CA ILE A 10 35.16 -4.96 2.96
C ILE A 10 33.99 -5.92 3.22
N ALA A 11 34.29 -7.15 3.66
CA ALA A 11 33.28 -8.15 3.99
C ALA A 11 32.32 -7.63 5.07
N LYS A 12 32.87 -7.09 6.17
CA LYS A 12 32.07 -6.50 7.27
C LYS A 12 31.18 -5.34 6.80
N HIS A 13 31.66 -4.51 5.88
CA HIS A 13 30.84 -3.44 5.29
C HIS A 13 29.69 -4.02 4.46
N ASN A 14 30.00 -4.98 3.58
CA ASN A 14 29.02 -5.62 2.71
C ASN A 14 27.94 -6.35 3.51
N GLU A 15 28.29 -7.03 4.61
CA GLU A 15 27.32 -7.67 5.51
C GLU A 15 26.33 -6.66 6.11
N ARG A 16 26.82 -5.51 6.58
CA ARG A 16 25.96 -4.44 7.13
C ARG A 16 25.02 -3.87 6.08
N VAL A 17 25.51 -3.68 4.85
CA VAL A 17 24.68 -3.20 3.73
C VAL A 17 23.61 -4.24 3.40
N LYS A 18 23.98 -5.53 3.30
CA LYS A 18 23.03 -6.63 3.04
C LYS A 18 21.93 -6.72 4.09
N LEU A 19 22.27 -6.61 5.38
CA LEU A 19 21.28 -6.63 6.46
C LEU A 19 20.26 -5.49 6.32
N ARG A 20 20.73 -4.26 6.07
CA ARG A 20 19.85 -3.09 5.88
C ARG A 20 19.00 -3.24 4.63
N THR A 21 19.58 -3.65 3.51
CA THR A 21 18.87 -3.93 2.27
C THR A 21 17.76 -4.94 2.49
N SER A 22 18.07 -6.06 3.14
CA SER A 22 17.08 -7.12 3.38
C SER A 22 15.93 -6.60 4.23
N PHE A 23 16.22 -5.82 5.27
CA PHE A 23 15.19 -5.18 6.09
C PHE A 23 14.27 -4.28 5.27
N PHE A 24 14.84 -3.33 4.51
CA PHE A 24 14.04 -2.41 3.69
C PHE A 24 13.25 -3.14 2.59
N ASN A 25 13.81 -4.19 2.00
CA ASN A 25 13.11 -4.99 1.00
C ASN A 25 11.89 -5.71 1.61
N THR A 26 12.05 -6.35 2.77
CA THR A 26 10.95 -7.03 3.47
C THR A 26 9.86 -6.03 3.86
N VAL A 27 10.24 -4.88 4.42
CA VAL A 27 9.29 -3.81 4.75
C VAL A 27 8.58 -3.31 3.49
N GLY A 28 9.30 -3.07 2.40
CA GLY A 28 8.73 -2.61 1.14
C GLY A 28 7.70 -3.58 0.56
N ILE A 29 8.03 -4.87 0.51
CA ILE A 29 7.10 -5.91 0.04
C ILE A 29 5.89 -6.03 0.96
N GLY A 30 6.08 -5.95 2.29
CA GLY A 30 4.98 -5.97 3.26
C GLY A 30 4.00 -4.82 3.06
N LEU A 31 4.50 -3.60 2.81
CA LEU A 31 3.67 -2.43 2.54
C LEU A 31 2.95 -2.50 1.19
N ILE A 32 3.63 -3.01 0.15
CA ILE A 32 2.98 -3.27 -1.15
C ILE A 32 1.84 -4.28 -0.98
N GLY A 33 2.11 -5.41 -0.31
CA GLY A 33 1.11 -6.42 -0.03
C GLY A 33 -0.07 -5.85 0.76
N PHE A 34 0.19 -5.10 1.83
CA PHE A 34 -0.86 -4.44 2.61
C PHE A 34 -1.70 -3.47 1.77
N GLY A 35 -1.07 -2.71 0.87
CA GLY A 35 -1.76 -1.84 -0.07
C GLY A 35 -2.76 -2.59 -0.96
N PHE A 36 -2.48 -3.85 -1.35
CA PHE A 36 -3.46 -4.64 -2.09
C PHE A 36 -4.47 -5.37 -1.20
N LEU A 37 -4.09 -5.80 0.01
CA LEU A 37 -4.96 -6.61 0.86
C LEU A 37 -6.26 -5.90 1.26
N ARG A 38 -6.20 -4.61 1.63
CA ARG A 38 -7.39 -3.85 2.01
C ARG A 38 -8.41 -3.73 0.87
N PRO A 39 -8.06 -3.21 -0.33
CA PRO A 39 -9.02 -3.10 -1.43
C PRO A 39 -9.49 -4.47 -1.95
N LEU A 40 -8.70 -5.53 -1.81
CA LEU A 40 -9.14 -6.90 -2.11
C LEU A 40 -10.16 -7.42 -1.09
N ALA A 41 -9.96 -7.13 0.20
CA ALA A 41 -10.90 -7.52 1.25
C ALA A 41 -12.22 -6.73 1.19
N GLU A 42 -12.16 -5.46 0.77
CA GLU A 42 -13.31 -4.57 0.62
C GLU A 42 -14.06 -4.76 -0.72
N GLY A 43 -13.51 -5.57 -1.64
CA GLY A 43 -14.10 -5.80 -2.97
C GLY A 43 -13.90 -4.65 -3.97
N THR A 44 -13.16 -3.60 -3.59
CA THR A 44 -12.78 -2.47 -4.46
C THR A 44 -11.95 -2.93 -5.67
N ILE A 45 -11.12 -3.95 -5.48
CA ILE A 45 -10.42 -4.65 -6.56
C ILE A 45 -10.99 -6.07 -6.59
N SER A 46 -11.66 -6.45 -7.68
CA SER A 46 -12.04 -7.84 -7.91
C SER A 46 -11.19 -8.43 -9.03
N PHE A 47 -10.59 -9.58 -8.77
CA PHE A 47 -9.93 -10.39 -9.81
C PHE A 47 -10.94 -11.25 -10.60
N TRP A 48 -12.15 -11.40 -10.07
CA TRP A 48 -13.23 -12.19 -10.65
C TRP A 48 -14.30 -11.22 -11.14
N ASN A 49 -14.27 -10.92 -12.43
CA ASN A 49 -15.41 -10.27 -13.08
C ASN A 49 -16.47 -11.35 -13.30
N GLU A 50 -17.34 -11.57 -12.32
CA GLU A 50 -18.62 -12.19 -12.65
C GLU A 50 -19.33 -11.24 -13.63
N PRO A 51 -19.74 -11.70 -14.83
CA PRO A 51 -20.55 -10.86 -15.68
C PRO A 51 -21.83 -10.52 -14.90
N LEU A 52 -22.20 -9.24 -14.88
CA LEU A 52 -23.46 -8.76 -14.31
C LEU A 52 -24.62 -9.38 -15.13
N THR A 53 -24.91 -10.66 -14.91
CA THR A 53 -26.04 -11.39 -15.51
C THR A 53 -27.24 -11.43 -14.58
N GLU A 54 -27.16 -10.79 -13.42
CA GLU A 54 -28.29 -10.72 -12.50
C GLU A 54 -29.28 -9.65 -12.95
N ASP A 55 -30.55 -10.05 -13.07
CA ASP A 55 -31.66 -9.19 -13.45
C ASP A 55 -31.71 -7.99 -12.48
N PRO A 56 -31.62 -6.73 -12.96
CA PRO A 56 -31.68 -5.55 -12.11
C PRO A 56 -32.93 -5.49 -11.20
N ARG A 57 -34.00 -6.21 -11.56
CA ARG A 57 -35.22 -6.32 -10.75
C ARG A 57 -35.03 -7.13 -9.46
N GLN A 58 -34.05 -8.04 -9.41
CA GLN A 58 -33.74 -8.82 -8.22
C GLN A 58 -33.26 -7.93 -7.05
N TYR A 59 -32.68 -6.77 -7.36
CA TYR A 59 -32.17 -5.81 -6.38
C TYR A 59 -33.09 -4.60 -6.15
N ALA A 60 -34.21 -4.49 -6.88
CA ALA A 60 -35.10 -3.34 -6.80
C ALA A 60 -35.61 -3.11 -5.37
N ASP A 61 -35.93 -4.19 -4.65
CA ASP A 61 -36.43 -4.11 -3.27
C ASP A 61 -35.35 -3.66 -2.30
N ILE A 62 -34.10 -4.13 -2.47
CA ILE A 62 -32.96 -3.73 -1.64
C ILE A 62 -32.62 -2.26 -1.89
N ILE A 63 -32.61 -1.83 -3.16
CA ILE A 63 -32.36 -0.42 -3.54
C ILE A 63 -33.44 0.49 -2.95
N GLN A 64 -34.70 0.08 -3.01
CA GLN A 64 -35.82 0.84 -2.46
C GLN A 64 -35.76 0.92 -0.94
N GLN A 65 -35.49 -0.20 -0.27
CA GLN A 65 -35.33 -0.25 1.19
C GLN A 65 -34.17 0.64 1.66
N THR A 66 -33.05 0.64 0.93
CA THR A 66 -31.89 1.49 1.25
C THR A 66 -32.24 2.97 1.06
N ALA A 67 -32.95 3.33 0.00
CA ALA A 67 -33.39 4.70 -0.25
C ALA A 67 -34.36 5.21 0.83
N ASP A 68 -35.26 4.36 1.30
CA ASP A 68 -36.21 4.71 2.36
C ASP A 68 -35.51 4.88 3.72
N LEU A 69 -34.50 4.05 4.01
CA LEU A 69 -33.65 4.22 5.19
C LEU A 69 -32.88 5.54 5.17
N ILE A 70 -32.28 5.91 4.03
CA ILE A 70 -31.56 7.18 3.88
C ILE A 70 -32.49 8.37 4.13
N ARG A 71 -33.70 8.37 3.52
CA ARG A 71 -34.69 9.43 3.75
C ARG A 71 -35.14 9.51 5.21
N ALA A 72 -35.29 8.36 5.88
CA ALA A 72 -35.66 8.33 7.30
C ALA A 72 -34.55 8.92 8.20
N TRP A 73 -33.28 8.68 7.85
CA TRP A 73 -32.13 9.24 8.56
C TRP A 73 -31.98 10.75 8.34
N GLU A 74 -32.16 11.21 7.10
CA GLU A 74 -32.19 12.63 6.77
C GLU A 74 -33.32 13.37 7.51
N ALA A 75 -34.51 12.76 7.57
CA ALA A 75 -35.65 13.30 8.32
C ALA A 75 -35.40 13.33 9.84
N ALA A 76 -34.57 12.44 10.36
CA ALA A 76 -34.12 12.44 11.75
C ALA A 76 -33.00 13.46 12.04
N GLY A 77 -32.58 14.24 11.04
CA GLY A 77 -31.49 15.23 11.16
C GLY A 77 -30.10 14.61 11.25
N MET A 78 -29.99 13.29 11.01
CA MET A 78 -28.70 12.60 10.93
C MET A 78 -28.13 12.83 9.53
N ARG A 79 -27.04 13.60 9.42
CA ARG A 79 -26.27 13.65 8.17
C ARG A 79 -25.51 12.34 8.03
N VAL A 80 -25.66 11.68 6.89
CA VAL A 80 -24.72 10.67 6.43
C VAL A 80 -23.40 11.40 6.17
N VAL A 81 -22.52 11.42 7.16
CA VAL A 81 -21.12 11.77 6.95
C VAL A 81 -20.56 10.61 6.14
N PRO A 82 -19.97 10.84 4.96
CA PRO A 82 -19.21 9.79 4.29
C PRO A 82 -18.13 9.32 5.28
N ASP A 83 -18.32 8.14 5.85
CA ASP A 83 -17.34 7.45 6.70
C ASP A 83 -16.19 7.01 5.80
N ASP A 84 -15.39 7.97 5.33
CA ASP A 84 -14.05 7.68 4.84
C ASP A 84 -13.10 8.03 5.99
N PRO A 85 -12.94 7.14 6.99
CA PRO A 85 -12.06 7.36 8.15
C PRO A 85 -10.60 7.62 7.74
N ASP A 86 -10.28 7.35 6.48
CA ASP A 86 -9.00 7.51 5.82
C ASP A 86 -8.62 8.99 5.59
N GLN A 87 -9.60 9.88 5.39
CA GLN A 87 -9.33 11.26 4.94
C GLN A 87 -8.87 12.19 6.07
N GLY A 88 -9.17 11.85 7.33
CA GLY A 88 -8.86 12.72 8.48
C GLY A 88 -7.37 12.85 8.80
N PHE A 89 -6.61 11.75 8.72
CA PHE A 89 -5.18 11.76 9.03
C PHE A 89 -4.31 12.15 7.81
N LEU A 90 -4.63 11.59 6.63
CA LEU A 90 -3.87 11.88 5.42
C LEU A 90 -4.13 13.29 4.89
N GLY A 91 -5.35 13.82 5.04
CA GLY A 91 -5.68 15.20 4.62
C GLY A 91 -4.86 16.29 5.30
N MET A 92 -4.27 16.03 6.48
CA MET A 92 -3.38 16.98 7.16
C MET A 92 -1.92 16.94 6.67
N LEU A 93 -1.47 15.80 6.14
CA LEU A 93 -0.06 15.57 5.79
C LEU A 93 0.17 15.60 4.28
N VAL A 94 -0.90 15.51 3.49
CA VAL A 94 -0.83 15.28 2.05
C VAL A 94 -1.43 16.48 1.30
N PRO A 95 -0.71 17.05 0.31
CA PRO A 95 -1.21 18.15 -0.50
C PRO A 95 -2.57 17.86 -1.14
N ASP A 96 -3.42 18.89 -1.29
CA ASP A 96 -4.81 18.76 -1.79
C ASP A 96 -4.92 17.98 -3.10
N TRP A 97 -3.95 18.10 -4.01
CA TRP A 97 -3.95 17.37 -5.29
C TRP A 97 -3.71 15.86 -5.16
N LEU A 98 -3.20 15.38 -4.03
CA LEU A 98 -3.03 13.95 -3.74
C LEU A 98 -4.22 13.37 -2.97
N GLN A 99 -5.03 14.18 -2.28
CA GLN A 99 -6.14 13.72 -1.43
C GLN A 99 -7.20 12.89 -2.19
N PHE A 100 -7.27 13.03 -3.51
CA PHE A 100 -8.18 12.24 -4.36
C PHE A 100 -7.71 10.80 -4.61
N MET A 101 -6.48 10.46 -4.21
CA MET A 101 -5.96 9.10 -4.36
C MET A 101 -6.48 8.21 -3.22
N PRO A 102 -6.98 7.00 -3.53
CA PRO A 102 -7.36 6.04 -2.51
C PRO A 102 -6.22 5.73 -1.53
N SER A 103 -6.54 5.49 -0.26
CA SER A 103 -5.54 5.30 0.81
C SER A 103 -4.53 4.17 0.52
N TRP A 104 -4.97 3.13 -0.18
CA TRP A 104 -4.14 2.01 -0.60
C TRP A 104 -2.98 2.39 -1.55
N VAL A 105 -3.12 3.47 -2.32
CA VAL A 105 -2.07 3.97 -3.22
C VAL A 105 -0.86 4.46 -2.42
N TYR A 106 -1.07 5.10 -1.26
CA TYR A 106 0.04 5.56 -0.42
C TYR A 106 0.85 4.41 0.15
N TRP A 107 0.20 3.31 0.54
CA TRP A 107 0.89 2.12 1.03
C TRP A 107 1.74 1.46 -0.05
N ILE A 108 1.23 1.36 -1.27
CA ILE A 108 2.01 0.88 -2.43
C ILE A 108 3.18 1.81 -2.72
N ALA A 109 2.95 3.12 -2.78
CA ALA A 109 4.00 4.10 -3.05
C ALA A 109 5.11 4.06 -1.99
N ALA A 110 4.75 4.01 -0.70
CA ALA A 110 5.70 3.86 0.39
C ALA A 110 6.49 2.55 0.25
N GLY A 111 5.81 1.44 -0.03
CA GLY A 111 6.46 0.15 -0.22
C GLY A 111 7.43 0.12 -1.41
N LEU A 112 7.06 0.74 -2.54
CA LEU A 112 7.94 0.92 -3.69
C LEU A 112 9.16 1.78 -3.36
N ALA A 113 9.00 2.84 -2.56
CA ALA A 113 10.12 3.66 -2.11
C ALA A 113 11.13 2.84 -1.28
N PHE A 114 10.64 2.05 -0.32
CA PHE A 114 11.50 1.15 0.48
C PHE A 114 12.19 0.08 -0.36
N HIS A 115 11.47 -0.51 -1.31
CA HIS A 115 12.03 -1.48 -2.24
C HIS A 115 13.12 -0.83 -3.12
N ALA A 116 12.88 0.37 -3.65
CA ALA A 116 13.86 1.10 -4.44
C ALA A 116 15.12 1.45 -3.63
N VAL A 117 14.97 1.85 -2.36
CA VAL A 117 16.11 2.06 -1.45
C VAL A 117 16.92 0.77 -1.25
N ALA A 118 16.25 -0.38 -1.13
CA ALA A 118 16.94 -1.67 -1.02
C ALA A 118 17.75 -1.98 -2.29
N VAL A 119 17.15 -1.82 -3.48
CA VAL A 119 17.82 -2.03 -4.77
C VAL A 119 19.01 -1.08 -4.94
N TYR A 120 18.84 0.19 -4.58
CA TYR A 120 19.91 1.19 -4.59
C TYR A 120 21.09 0.78 -3.69
N ASN A 121 20.81 0.30 -2.47
CA ASN A 121 21.84 -0.13 -1.54
C ASN A 121 22.63 -1.35 -2.04
N LEU A 122 22.01 -2.26 -2.79
CA LEU A 122 22.72 -3.38 -3.43
C LEU A 122 23.73 -2.91 -4.49
N GLY A 123 23.41 -1.84 -5.21
CA GLY A 123 24.33 -1.22 -6.17
C GLY A 123 25.61 -0.66 -5.53
N ASN A 124 25.56 -0.35 -4.23
CA ASN A 124 26.67 0.23 -3.48
C ASN A 124 27.57 -0.81 -2.78
N LEU A 125 27.40 -2.10 -3.08
CA LEU A 125 28.28 -3.16 -2.55
C LEU A 125 29.72 -3.01 -3.08
N ARG A 126 30.69 -3.15 -2.18
CA ARG A 126 32.11 -3.06 -2.53
C ARG A 126 32.56 -4.38 -3.15
N LYS A 127 33.22 -4.31 -4.31
CA LYS A 127 33.73 -5.50 -5.00
C LYS A 127 34.96 -6.06 -4.30
N GLU A 128 34.92 -7.35 -3.98
CA GLU A 128 36.10 -8.13 -3.64
C GLU A 128 36.75 -8.59 -4.95
N LYS A 129 38.01 -8.22 -5.20
CA LYS A 129 38.76 -8.83 -6.30
C LYS A 129 39.10 -10.25 -5.86
N LYS A 130 38.44 -11.26 -6.44
CA LYS A 130 38.89 -12.65 -6.34
C LYS A 130 40.33 -12.71 -6.90
N SER A 131 41.27 -13.11 -6.04
CA SER A 131 42.62 -13.48 -6.44
C SER A 131 42.62 -14.85 -7.10
#